data_AF-A0A925D869-F1
#
_entry.id   AF-A0A925D869-F1
#
_cell.length_a   1.000
_cell.length_b   1.000
_cell.length_c   1.000
_cell.angle_alpha   90.00
_cell.angle_beta   90.00
_cell.angle_gamma   90.00
#
_symmetry.space_group_name_H-M   'P 1'
#
loop_
_entity.id
_entity.type
_entity.pdbx_description
1 polymer ?
#
loop_
_entity_poly.entity_id
_entity_poly.type
_entity_poly.pdbx_seq_one_letter_code
_entity_poly.pdbx_strand_id
1 'polypeptide(L)'
;MSKSLSDLTGSTSATLIARMKRREPDAWRKLSEVYTPLVYGWARRGGLGDADAADVVQEVFRSVYSHADDFDTEGQRSSFRSWLWAITRNQISLFYRRRGVTVQASGGMEAGRRLSEYPDWIDNEEEPSDGSERRALLERVLAVIRGDFDATTWQAFWRLTVEKHSAAEISGDLGISQGAVRQAKYRVLCRLRQEMGN
;
A
#
# COMPACT_ATOMS: atom_id res chain seq x y z
N MET A 1 5.04 4.28 24.95
CA MET A 1 5.56 4.67 23.62
C MET A 1 4.44 4.61 22.60
N SER A 2 3.86 5.76 22.22
CA SER A 2 2.78 5.83 21.22
C SER A 2 3.40 6.08 19.85
N LYS A 3 3.54 5.02 19.03
CA LYS A 3 3.81 5.19 17.59
C LYS A 3 2.69 6.03 16.97
N SER A 4 3.03 7.01 16.13
CA SER A 4 2.05 7.82 15.41
C SER A 4 1.26 6.95 14.43
N LEU A 5 0.03 7.33 14.05
CA LEU A 5 -0.73 6.62 13.01
C LEU A 5 0.07 6.47 11.71
N SER A 6 0.92 7.45 11.42
CA SER A 6 1.85 7.43 10.29
C SER A 6 2.83 6.26 10.39
N ASP A 7 3.32 5.92 11.57
CA ASP A 7 4.39 4.94 11.77
C ASP A 7 3.87 3.50 11.64
N LEU A 8 2.58 3.28 11.92
CA LEU A 8 1.90 2.00 11.78
C LEU A 8 1.70 1.60 10.30
N THR A 9 1.79 2.56 9.37
CA THR A 9 1.48 2.33 7.95
C THR A 9 2.69 1.95 7.11
N GLY A 10 3.89 1.95 7.70
CA GLY A 10 5.13 1.61 7.02
C GLY A 10 5.36 0.11 6.80
N SER A 11 4.53 -0.75 7.37
CA SER A 11 4.69 -2.21 7.26
C SER A 11 3.33 -2.89 7.24
N THR A 12 3.12 -3.79 6.28
CA THR A 12 2.04 -4.80 6.35
C THR A 12 2.28 -5.70 7.56
N SER A 13 1.20 -6.13 8.21
CA SER A 13 1.33 -7.00 9.39
C SER A 13 1.82 -8.41 9.04
N ALA A 14 2.57 -9.02 9.95
CA ALA A 14 2.98 -10.42 9.83
C ALA A 14 1.77 -11.36 9.71
N THR A 15 0.65 -11.05 10.38
CA THR A 15 -0.59 -11.84 10.29
C THR A 15 -1.21 -11.79 8.88
N LEU A 16 -1.33 -10.60 8.29
CA LEU A 16 -1.85 -10.48 6.92
C LEU A 16 -0.93 -11.17 5.91
N ILE A 17 0.39 -11.06 6.08
CA ILE A 17 1.37 -11.72 5.22
C ILE A 17 1.29 -13.25 5.36
N ALA A 18 1.18 -13.78 6.58
CA ALA A 18 1.03 -15.21 6.80
C ALA A 18 -0.26 -15.77 6.16
N ARG A 19 -1.36 -15.02 6.22
CA ARG A 19 -2.63 -15.39 5.55
C ARG A 19 -2.53 -15.29 4.04
N MET A 20 -1.83 -14.29 3.51
CA MET A 20 -1.51 -14.16 2.09
C MET A 20 -0.71 -15.38 1.61
N LYS A 21 0.34 -15.80 2.35
CA LYS A 21 1.12 -17.01 2.06
C LYS A 21 0.25 -18.26 2.01
N ARG A 22 -0.69 -18.42 2.94
CA ARG A 22 -1.68 -19.51 2.91
C ARG A 22 -2.73 -19.41 1.79
N ARG A 23 -2.63 -18.41 0.90
CA ARG A 23 -3.54 -18.16 -0.23
C ARG A 23 -5.00 -17.97 0.22
N GLU A 24 -5.22 -17.40 1.40
CA GLU A 24 -6.57 -17.10 1.88
C GLU A 24 -7.21 -15.99 1.03
N PRO A 25 -8.41 -16.21 0.42
CA PRO A 25 -9.03 -15.25 -0.50
C PRO A 25 -9.25 -13.86 0.10
N ASP A 26 -9.65 -13.79 1.36
CA ASP A 26 -9.90 -12.51 2.04
C ASP A 26 -8.61 -11.71 2.28
N ALA A 27 -7.49 -12.38 2.53
CA ALA A 27 -6.20 -11.72 2.68
C ALA A 27 -5.74 -11.11 1.35
N TRP A 28 -5.89 -11.86 0.25
CA TRP A 28 -5.59 -11.37 -1.10
C TRP A 28 -6.50 -10.22 -1.52
N ARG A 29 -7.80 -10.29 -1.21
CA ARG A 29 -8.74 -9.19 -1.46
C ARG A 29 -8.30 -7.91 -0.76
N LYS A 30 -8.06 -7.97 0.55
CA LYS A 30 -7.59 -6.81 1.34
C LYS A 30 -6.27 -6.25 0.81
N LEU A 31 -5.32 -7.13 0.49
CA LEU A 31 -4.01 -6.72 0.00
C LEU A 31 -4.12 -6.01 -1.36
N SER A 32 -4.91 -6.54 -2.29
CA SER A 32 -5.15 -5.87 -3.58
C SER A 32 -5.88 -4.54 -3.42
N GLU A 33 -6.94 -4.46 -2.62
CA GLU A 33 -7.65 -3.20 -2.34
C GLU A 33 -6.72 -2.10 -1.77
N VAL A 34 -5.81 -2.49 -0.88
CA VAL A 34 -4.85 -1.55 -0.28
C VAL A 34 -3.74 -1.16 -1.27
N TYR A 35 -3.13 -2.12 -1.97
CA TYR A 35 -1.89 -1.88 -2.70
C TYR A 35 -2.05 -1.60 -4.20
N THR A 36 -3.16 -1.99 -4.84
CA THR A 36 -3.35 -1.77 -6.29
C THR A 36 -3.23 -0.29 -6.69
N PRO A 37 -3.88 0.68 -6.01
CA PRO A 37 -3.72 2.08 -6.40
C PRO A 37 -2.31 2.63 -6.14
N LEU A 38 -1.53 1.99 -5.26
CA LEU A 38 -0.15 2.37 -5.00
C LEU A 38 0.75 1.95 -6.15
N VAL A 39 0.66 0.66 -6.54
CA VAL A 39 1.41 0.11 -7.68
C VAL A 39 1.06 0.84 -8.96
N TYR A 40 -0.22 1.16 -9.17
CA TYR A 40 -0.67 1.97 -10.29
C TYR A 40 0.00 3.36 -10.29
N GLY A 41 0.01 4.04 -9.14
CA GLY A 41 0.67 5.35 -9.00
C GLY A 41 2.18 5.31 -9.25
N TRP A 42 2.85 4.21 -8.88
CA TRP A 42 4.25 3.99 -9.21
C TRP A 42 4.47 3.77 -10.71
N ALA A 43 3.63 2.95 -11.37
CA ALA A 43 3.69 2.74 -12.81
C ALA A 43 3.45 4.05 -13.60
N ARG A 44 2.46 4.86 -13.19
CA ARG A 44 2.18 6.16 -13.82
C ARG A 44 3.32 7.15 -13.64
N ARG A 45 3.93 7.21 -12.45
CA ARG A 45 5.16 7.98 -12.24
C ARG A 45 6.30 7.49 -13.11
N GLY A 46 6.34 6.18 -13.37
CA GLY A 46 7.27 5.52 -14.28
C GLY A 46 7.10 5.91 -15.74
N GLY A 47 6.14 6.76 -16.10
CA GLY A 47 5.90 7.24 -17.46
C GLY A 47 4.94 6.37 -18.28
N LEU A 48 4.40 5.29 -17.71
CA LEU A 48 3.49 4.38 -18.41
C LEU A 48 2.12 5.03 -18.60
N GLY A 49 1.47 4.85 -19.75
CA GLY A 49 0.08 5.25 -19.96
C GLY A 49 -0.90 4.42 -19.13
N ASP A 50 -2.19 4.78 -19.11
CA ASP A 50 -3.16 4.13 -18.21
C ASP A 50 -3.34 2.62 -18.51
N ALA A 51 -3.35 2.22 -19.79
CA ALA A 51 -3.43 0.81 -20.18
C ALA A 51 -2.17 0.03 -19.75
N ASP A 52 -0.99 0.54 -20.09
CA ASP A 52 0.29 -0.07 -19.72
C ASP A 52 0.46 -0.17 -18.20
N ALA A 53 0.01 0.85 -17.45
CA ALA A 53 0.05 0.86 -16.00
C ALA A 53 -0.87 -0.21 -15.40
N ALA A 54 -2.07 -0.40 -15.96
CA ALA A 54 -2.98 -1.46 -15.56
C ALA A 54 -2.40 -2.86 -15.82
N ASP A 55 -1.71 -3.05 -16.95
CA ASP A 55 -1.04 -4.30 -17.28
C ASP A 55 0.12 -4.58 -16.33
N VAL A 56 0.95 -3.57 -16.02
CA VAL A 56 2.02 -3.70 -15.03
C VAL A 56 1.47 -4.06 -13.65
N VAL A 57 0.36 -3.46 -13.22
CA VAL A 57 -0.30 -3.84 -11.97
C VAL A 57 -0.63 -5.34 -11.98
N GLN A 58 -1.23 -5.86 -13.05
CA GLN A 58 -1.54 -7.29 -13.14
C GLN A 58 -0.30 -8.17 -13.06
N GLU A 59 0.78 -7.82 -13.78
CA GLU A 59 2.05 -8.56 -13.72
C GLU A 59 2.69 -8.52 -12.32
N VAL A 60 2.63 -7.38 -11.64
CA VAL A 60 3.13 -7.23 -10.27
C VAL A 60 2.37 -8.16 -9.34
N PHE A 61 1.04 -8.12 -9.33
CA PHE A 61 0.25 -8.98 -8.44
C PHE A 61 0.36 -10.47 -8.79
N ARG A 62 0.55 -10.81 -10.06
CA ARG A 62 0.90 -12.18 -10.47
C ARG A 62 2.25 -12.60 -9.89
N SER A 63 3.27 -11.75 -9.99
CA SER A 63 4.59 -12.01 -9.40
C SER A 63 4.52 -12.14 -7.89
N VAL A 64 3.76 -11.28 -7.21
CA VAL A 64 3.53 -11.35 -5.76
C VAL A 64 2.86 -12.67 -5.39
N TYR A 65 1.87 -13.13 -6.16
CA TYR A 65 1.21 -14.42 -5.94
C TYR A 65 2.15 -15.61 -6.14
N SER A 66 3.00 -15.58 -7.17
CA SER A 66 3.96 -16.65 -7.45
C SER A 66 5.07 -16.74 -6.41
N HIS A 67 5.54 -15.60 -5.88
CA HIS A 67 6.69 -15.53 -4.97
C HIS A 67 6.30 -15.20 -3.52
N ALA A 68 5.00 -15.29 -3.18
CA ALA A 68 4.49 -14.96 -1.86
C ALA A 68 5.18 -15.78 -0.76
N ASP A 69 5.51 -17.04 -1.03
CA ASP A 69 6.13 -17.95 -0.05
C ASP A 69 7.58 -17.58 0.25
N ASP A 70 8.28 -17.02 -0.75
CA ASP A 70 9.68 -16.58 -0.67
C ASP A 70 9.86 -15.25 0.08
N PHE A 71 8.77 -14.50 0.30
CA PHE A 71 8.85 -13.25 1.05
C PHE A 71 9.20 -13.51 2.51
N ASP A 72 10.44 -13.23 2.90
CA ASP A 72 10.92 -13.48 4.26
C ASP A 72 10.39 -12.44 5.25
N THR A 73 9.47 -12.87 6.13
CA THR A 73 8.93 -12.07 7.24
C THR A 73 9.84 -12.07 8.47
N GLU A 74 10.71 -13.06 8.63
CA GLU A 74 11.51 -13.29 9.84
C GLU A 74 12.90 -12.63 9.74
N GLY A 75 13.42 -12.50 8.53
CA GLY A 75 14.77 -11.98 8.25
C GLY A 75 14.89 -10.48 8.06
N GLN A 76 14.11 -9.62 8.74
CA GLN A 76 14.38 -8.18 8.93
C GLN A 76 14.76 -7.32 7.68
N ARG A 77 14.57 -7.81 6.45
CA ARG A 77 15.31 -7.31 5.27
C ARG A 77 14.56 -6.34 4.38
N SER A 78 13.27 -6.13 4.57
CA SER A 78 12.53 -5.03 3.91
C SER A 78 11.07 -5.07 4.34
N SER A 79 10.40 -3.91 4.36
CA SER A 79 8.94 -3.89 4.50
C SER A 79 8.29 -4.57 3.29
N PHE A 80 7.09 -5.14 3.46
CA PHE A 80 6.33 -5.67 2.32
C PHE A 80 6.15 -4.62 1.21
N ARG A 81 6.00 -3.34 1.58
CA ARG A 81 5.89 -2.23 0.62
C ARG A 81 7.17 -2.05 -0.20
N SER A 82 8.33 -2.16 0.43
CA SER A 82 9.64 -2.09 -0.24
C SER A 82 9.88 -3.31 -1.14
N TRP A 83 9.45 -4.50 -0.72
CA TRP A 83 9.48 -5.69 -1.59
C TRP A 83 8.55 -5.57 -2.79
N LEU A 84 7.33 -5.06 -2.58
CA LEU A 84 6.38 -4.76 -3.63
C LEU A 84 6.92 -3.71 -4.61
N TRP A 85 7.64 -2.71 -4.10
CA TRP A 85 8.35 -1.74 -4.93
C TRP A 85 9.41 -2.41 -5.81
N ALA A 86 10.26 -3.27 -5.26
CA ALA A 86 11.27 -3.99 -6.04
C ALA A 86 10.65 -4.80 -7.19
N ILE A 87 9.52 -5.48 -6.93
CA ILE A 87 8.76 -6.18 -7.97
C ILE A 87 8.22 -5.20 -9.02
N THR A 88 7.60 -4.10 -8.58
CA THR A 88 7.03 -3.08 -9.47
C THR A 88 8.08 -2.47 -10.38
N ARG A 89 9.21 -2.06 -9.81
CA ARG A 89 10.38 -1.54 -10.52
C ARG A 89 10.86 -2.50 -11.59
N ASN A 90 11.01 -3.78 -11.24
CA ASN A 90 11.40 -4.82 -12.20
C ASN A 90 10.39 -4.95 -13.35
N GLN A 91 9.08 -4.89 -13.08
CA GLN A 91 8.07 -4.95 -14.14
C GLN A 91 8.09 -3.71 -15.06
N ILE A 92 8.32 -2.52 -14.51
CA ILE A 92 8.47 -1.30 -15.30
C ILE A 92 9.73 -1.40 -16.20
N SER A 93 10.87 -1.84 -15.66
CA SER A 93 12.09 -2.05 -16.46
C SER A 93 11.89 -3.10 -17.55
N LEU A 94 11.15 -4.18 -17.26
CA LEU A 94 10.78 -5.20 -18.25
C LEU A 94 9.90 -4.63 -19.37
N PHE A 95 8.92 -3.78 -19.04
CA PHE A 95 8.07 -3.10 -20.01
C PHE A 95 8.90 -2.28 -21.00
N TYR A 96 9.78 -1.41 -20.50
CA TYR A 96 10.63 -0.57 -21.35
C TYR A 96 11.62 -1.39 -22.18
N ARG A 97 12.19 -2.47 -21.61
CA ARG A 97 13.09 -3.37 -22.35
C ARG A 97 12.37 -4.05 -23.52
N ARG A 98 11.15 -4.57 -23.29
CA ARG A 98 10.35 -5.20 -24.37
C ARG A 98 10.00 -4.19 -25.45
N ARG A 99 9.61 -2.97 -25.06
CA ARG A 99 9.31 -1.88 -26.00
C ARG A 99 10.54 -1.49 -26.84
N GLY A 100 11.73 -1.44 -26.24
CA GLY A 100 13.00 -1.19 -26.94
C GLY A 100 13.34 -2.29 -27.95
N VAL A 101 13.15 -3.56 -27.60
CA VAL A 101 13.41 -4.72 -28.48
C VAL A 101 12.45 -4.76 -29.68
N THR A 102 11.15 -4.50 -29.47
CA THR A 102 10.15 -4.46 -30.57
C THR A 102 10.47 -3.37 -31.60
N VAL A 103 11.04 -2.25 -31.16
CA VAL A 103 11.40 -1.11 -32.04
C VAL A 103 12.73 -1.35 -32.78
N GLN A 104 13.71 -2.04 -32.17
CA GLN A 104 14.94 -2.43 -32.87
C GLN A 104 14.68 -3.36 -34.07
N ALA A 105 13.67 -4.23 -33.97
CA ALA A 105 13.25 -5.09 -35.08
C ALA A 105 12.58 -4.31 -36.23
N SER A 106 12.11 -3.07 -36.00
CA SER A 106 11.42 -2.23 -36.99
C SER A 106 12.30 -1.14 -37.64
N GLY A 107 13.56 -1.01 -37.22
CA GLY A 107 14.63 -0.28 -37.94
C GLY A 107 14.40 1.23 -38.17
N GLY A 108 14.98 2.09 -37.32
CA GLY A 108 15.07 3.54 -37.60
C GLY A 108 15.42 4.42 -36.40
N MET A 109 15.75 5.70 -36.67
CA MET A 109 16.18 6.77 -35.74
C MET A 109 15.30 6.98 -34.49
N GLU A 110 14.11 6.39 -34.43
CA GLU A 110 13.21 6.42 -33.26
C GLU A 110 13.71 5.57 -32.08
N ALA A 111 14.55 4.56 -32.33
CA ALA A 111 15.15 3.75 -31.27
C ALA A 111 16.08 4.57 -30.34
N GLY A 112 16.78 5.57 -30.88
CA GLY A 112 17.68 6.45 -30.12
C GLY A 112 16.98 7.56 -29.34
N ARG A 113 15.77 7.97 -29.76
CA ARG A 113 15.04 9.10 -29.15
C ARG A 113 14.24 8.70 -27.89
N ARG A 114 13.95 7.42 -27.67
CA ARG A 114 13.18 6.93 -26.50
C ARG A 114 13.99 6.25 -25.41
N LEU A 115 15.29 5.99 -25.61
CA LEU A 115 16.15 5.64 -24.48
C LEU A 115 16.19 6.79 -23.44
N SER A 116 15.84 8.02 -23.85
CA SER A 116 15.63 9.17 -22.95
C SER A 116 14.27 9.21 -22.23
N GLU A 117 13.39 8.22 -22.44
CA GLU A 117 12.10 8.11 -21.72
C GLU A 117 12.18 7.14 -20.53
N TYR A 118 13.30 6.42 -20.35
CA TYR A 118 13.54 5.64 -19.14
C TYR A 118 13.85 6.61 -18.00
N PRO A 119 12.98 6.72 -16.97
CA PRO A 119 13.24 7.64 -15.89
C PRO A 119 14.46 7.19 -15.08
N ASP A 120 15.45 8.07 -14.91
CA ASP A 120 16.69 7.81 -14.16
C ASP A 120 16.45 7.31 -12.72
N TRP A 121 15.26 7.57 -12.16
CA TRP A 121 14.89 7.16 -10.81
C TRP A 121 14.39 5.71 -10.70
N ILE A 122 14.13 4.99 -11.81
CA ILE A 122 13.81 3.55 -11.74
C ILE A 122 15.01 2.76 -11.20
N ASP A 123 16.23 3.26 -11.40
CA ASP A 123 17.43 2.62 -10.88
C ASP A 123 17.67 2.94 -9.39
N ASN A 124 16.93 3.90 -8.80
CA ASN A 124 16.94 4.09 -7.34
C ASN A 124 16.30 2.89 -6.63
N GLU A 125 17.04 2.34 -5.67
CA GLU A 125 16.55 1.27 -4.80
C GLU A 125 15.49 1.76 -3.81
N GLU A 126 15.51 3.07 -3.50
CA GLU A 126 14.54 3.67 -2.61
C GLU A 126 13.17 3.77 -3.26
N GLU A 127 12.17 3.28 -2.52
CA GLU A 127 10.78 3.41 -2.89
C GLU A 127 10.38 4.90 -2.89
N PRO A 128 9.76 5.40 -3.97
CA PRO A 128 9.27 6.76 -3.96
C PRO A 128 8.11 6.86 -2.97
N SER A 129 8.35 7.55 -1.86
CA SER A 129 7.39 7.74 -0.78
C SER A 129 7.39 9.20 -0.35
N ASP A 130 6.41 9.97 -0.82
CA ASP A 130 6.08 11.24 -0.18
C ASP A 130 5.04 11.07 0.96
N GLY A 131 4.83 12.12 1.73
CA GLY A 131 3.87 12.10 2.84
C GLY A 131 2.41 11.88 2.40
N SER A 132 2.06 12.24 1.15
CA SER A 132 0.72 12.09 0.59
C SER A 132 0.40 10.63 0.26
N GLU A 133 1.36 9.87 -0.26
CA GLU A 133 1.18 8.45 -0.53
C GLU A 133 0.99 7.62 0.72
N ARG A 134 1.78 7.91 1.76
CA ARG A 134 1.64 7.25 3.05
C ARG A 134 0.27 7.56 3.66
N ARG A 135 -0.21 8.80 3.50
CA ARG A 135 -1.57 9.18 3.90
C ARG A 135 -2.64 8.42 3.11
N ALA A 136 -2.53 8.36 1.79
CA ALA A 136 -3.49 7.64 0.95
C ALA A 136 -3.49 6.13 1.21
N LEU A 137 -2.33 5.55 1.53
CA LEU A 137 -2.26 4.14 1.96
C LEU A 137 -3.00 3.94 3.29
N LEU A 138 -2.77 4.81 4.27
CA LEU A 138 -3.46 4.78 5.56
C LEU A 138 -4.98 4.87 5.39
N GLU A 139 -5.46 5.79 4.55
CA GLU A 139 -6.89 5.97 4.27
C GLU A 139 -7.50 4.72 3.66
N ARG A 140 -6.81 4.05 2.73
CA ARG A 140 -7.26 2.77 2.16
C ARG A 140 -7.35 1.68 3.21
N VAL A 141 -6.34 1.54 4.05
CA VAL A 141 -6.36 0.53 5.14
C VAL A 141 -7.51 0.83 6.11
N LEU A 142 -7.70 2.09 6.48
CA LEU A 142 -8.81 2.50 7.34
C LEU A 142 -10.16 2.18 6.69
N ALA A 143 -10.31 2.40 5.38
CA ALA A 143 -11.53 2.04 4.65
C ALA A 143 -11.79 0.52 4.69
N VAL A 144 -10.76 -0.31 4.54
CA VAL A 144 -10.87 -1.78 4.60
C VAL A 144 -11.33 -2.27 5.97
N ILE A 145 -10.80 -1.70 7.06
CA ILE A 145 -11.16 -2.14 8.43
C ILE A 145 -12.43 -1.47 8.96
N ARG A 146 -12.95 -0.44 8.28
CA ARG A 146 -14.14 0.30 8.74
C ARG A 146 -15.33 -0.61 8.98
N GLY A 147 -15.54 -1.61 8.13
CA GLY A 147 -16.63 -2.57 8.23
C GLY A 147 -16.58 -3.47 9.46
N ASP A 148 -15.44 -3.54 10.15
CA ASP A 148 -15.26 -4.38 11.35
C ASP A 148 -15.76 -3.70 12.63
N PHE A 149 -16.25 -2.45 12.53
CA PHE A 149 -16.66 -1.65 13.69
C PHE A 149 -18.10 -1.15 13.55
N ASP A 150 -18.79 -1.06 14.68
CA ASP A 150 -20.06 -0.34 14.75
C ASP A 150 -19.86 1.16 14.49
N ALA A 151 -20.94 1.82 14.06
CA ALA A 151 -20.91 3.22 13.67
C ALA A 151 -20.43 4.14 14.79
N THR A 152 -20.81 3.87 16.04
CA THR A 152 -20.44 4.68 17.20
C THR A 152 -18.96 4.57 17.52
N THR A 153 -18.40 3.34 17.54
CA THR A 153 -16.96 3.11 17.70
C THR A 153 -16.16 3.80 16.60
N TRP A 154 -16.61 3.68 15.34
CA TRP A 154 -15.93 4.30 14.21
C TRP A 154 -15.96 5.82 14.28
N GLN A 155 -17.12 6.43 14.54
CA GLN A 155 -17.27 7.88 14.69
C GLN A 155 -16.43 8.41 15.85
N ALA A 156 -16.45 7.76 17.01
CA ALA A 156 -15.64 8.17 18.15
C ALA A 156 -14.14 8.17 17.83
N PHE A 157 -13.65 7.12 17.15
CA PHE A 157 -12.27 7.07 16.68
C PHE A 157 -11.94 8.18 15.67
N TRP A 158 -12.80 8.37 14.66
CA TRP A 158 -12.57 9.32 13.58
C TRP A 158 -12.51 10.76 14.09
N ARG A 159 -13.50 11.17 14.89
CA ARG A 159 -13.57 12.49 15.51
C ARG A 159 -12.35 12.78 16.40
N LEU A 160 -11.91 11.79 17.18
CA LEU A 160 -10.77 11.95 18.08
C LEU A 160 -9.43 12.02 17.33
N THR A 161 -9.27 11.22 16.28
CA THR A 161 -7.95 10.96 15.69
C THR A 161 -7.68 11.79 14.45
N VAL A 162 -8.70 11.93 13.61
CA VAL A 162 -8.64 12.65 12.32
C VAL A 162 -9.08 14.09 12.52
N GLU A 163 -10.26 14.32 13.10
CA GLU A 163 -10.83 15.66 13.30
C GLU A 163 -10.27 16.40 14.53
N LYS A 164 -9.52 15.68 15.40
CA LYS A 164 -8.87 16.23 16.60
C LYS A 164 -9.84 16.79 17.68
N HIS A 165 -11.10 16.36 17.68
CA HIS A 165 -12.03 16.70 18.76
C HIS A 165 -11.62 16.05 20.09
N SER A 166 -11.99 16.67 21.20
CA SER A 166 -11.70 16.14 22.54
C SER A 166 -12.61 14.97 22.91
N ALA A 167 -12.14 14.11 23.81
CA ALA A 167 -12.97 13.01 24.30
C ALA A 167 -14.25 13.49 25.02
N ALA A 168 -14.24 14.70 25.60
CA ALA A 168 -15.39 15.30 26.27
C ALA A 168 -16.48 15.73 25.27
N GLU A 169 -16.10 16.41 24.18
CA GLU A 169 -17.03 16.81 23.12
C GLU A 169 -17.67 15.58 22.45
N ILE A 170 -16.84 14.58 22.11
CA ILE A 170 -17.32 13.34 21.49
C ILE A 170 -18.27 12.58 22.43
N SER A 171 -17.97 12.57 23.74
CA SER A 171 -18.82 11.96 24.75
C SER A 171 -20.19 12.62 24.83
N GLY A 172 -20.25 13.96 24.78
CA GLY A 172 -21.50 14.71 24.75
C GLY A 172 -22.32 14.43 23.50
N ASP A 173 -21.69 14.45 22.32
CA ASP A 173 -22.38 14.26 21.04
C ASP A 173 -22.88 12.84 20.81
N LEU A 174 -22.06 11.83 21.15
CA LEU A 174 -22.36 10.42 20.88
C LEU A 174 -23.09 9.73 22.04
N GLY A 175 -23.28 10.40 23.19
CA GLY A 175 -23.94 9.82 24.35
C GLY A 175 -23.17 8.64 25.00
N ILE A 176 -21.86 8.54 24.76
CA ILE A 176 -20.99 7.50 25.33
C ILE A 176 -20.01 8.11 26.35
N SER A 177 -19.44 7.30 27.23
CA SER A 177 -18.44 7.81 28.19
C SER A 177 -17.13 8.19 27.51
N GLN A 178 -16.37 9.13 28.08
CA GLN A 178 -15.00 9.41 27.60
C GLN A 178 -14.09 8.16 27.66
N GLY A 179 -14.38 7.21 28.56
CA GLY A 179 -13.72 5.91 28.61
C GLY A 179 -14.00 5.08 27.36
N ALA A 180 -15.27 5.04 26.92
CA ALA A 180 -15.67 4.38 25.69
C ALA A 180 -15.04 5.03 24.44
N VAL A 181 -14.89 6.36 24.41
CA VAL A 181 -14.17 7.08 23.33
C VAL A 181 -12.70 6.62 23.24
N ARG A 182 -12.00 6.53 24.38
CA ARG A 182 -10.62 6.03 24.43
C ARG A 182 -10.53 4.56 24.02
N GLN A 183 -11.50 3.75 24.46
CA GLN A 183 -11.59 2.34 24.10
C GLN A 183 -11.83 2.14 22.59
N ALA A 184 -12.68 2.96 21.97
CA ALA A 184 -12.91 2.95 20.54
C ALA A 184 -11.59 3.19 19.77
N LYS A 185 -10.82 4.22 20.16
CA LYS A 185 -9.50 4.47 19.57
C LYS A 185 -8.55 3.29 19.74
N TYR A 186 -8.49 2.70 20.93
CA TYR A 186 -7.66 1.53 21.18
C TYR A 186 -8.05 0.34 20.28
N ARG A 187 -9.34 0.01 20.18
CA ARG A 187 -9.85 -1.09 19.36
C ARG A 187 -9.48 -0.92 17.88
N VAL A 188 -9.69 0.28 17.32
CA VAL A 188 -9.33 0.56 15.92
C VAL A 188 -7.83 0.47 15.71
N LEU A 189 -7.01 1.01 16.62
CA LEU A 189 -5.55 0.92 16.52
C LEU A 189 -5.02 -0.52 16.65
N CYS A 190 -5.63 -1.34 17.51
CA CYS A 190 -5.28 -2.75 17.63
C CYS A 190 -5.60 -3.51 16.35
N ARG A 191 -6.79 -3.28 15.78
CA ARG A 191 -7.18 -3.88 14.50
C ARG A 191 -6.30 -3.41 13.35
N LEU A 192 -5.97 -2.11 13.32
CA LEU A 192 -5.05 -1.54 12.35
C LEU A 192 -3.68 -2.22 12.46
N ARG A 193 -3.16 -2.46 13.67
CA ARG A 193 -1.88 -3.17 13.87
C ARG A 193 -1.93 -4.61 13.38
N GLN A 194 -3.07 -5.29 13.52
CA GLN A 194 -3.27 -6.64 12.99
C GLN A 194 -3.31 -6.70 11.46
N GLU A 195 -3.57 -5.58 10.77
CA GLU A 195 -3.51 -5.49 9.31
C GLU A 195 -2.17 -4.91 8.83
N MET A 196 -1.69 -3.87 9.51
CA MET A 196 -0.51 -3.05 9.20
C MET A 196 0.31 -2.84 10.49
N GLY A 197 1.28 -3.71 10.75
CA GLY A 197 2.13 -3.58 11.92
C GLY A 197 3.08 -4.75 12.14
N ASN A 198 4.35 -4.39 12.34
CA ASN A 198 5.38 -5.25 12.95
C ASN A 198 5.38 -5.01 14.48
#